data_AF-H6LBN1-F1
#
_entry.id   AF-H6LBN1-F1
#
_cell.length_a   1.000
_cell.length_b   1.000
_cell.length_c   1.000
_cell.angle_alpha   90.00
_cell.angle_beta   90.00
_cell.angle_gamma   90.00
#
_symmetry.space_group_name_H-M   'P 1'
#
loop_
_entity.id
_entity.type
_entity.pdbx_description
1 polymer ?
#
loop_
_entity_poly.entity_id
_entity_poly.type
_entity_poly.pdbx_seq_one_letter_code
_entity_poly.pdbx_strand_id
1 'polypeptide(L)'
;MQELLVKGEEAVAAYKTIRDSAVFTNKRLIVRDAQGLSGKKVEIYSLPYTSINMWSTENAGKLLDLNAEVELWTRAGHIKVNLRKGIDVRKFDRLIANAILKN
;
A
#
# COMPACT_ATOMS: atom_id res chain seq x y z
N MET A 1 8.74 0.94 -11.31
CA MET A 1 7.93 2.05 -10.77
C MET A 1 7.93 3.24 -11.71
N GLN A 2 9.10 3.75 -12.14
CA GLN A 2 9.15 4.89 -13.07
C GLN A 2 8.33 4.68 -14.35
N GLU A 3 8.33 3.46 -14.92
CA GLU A 3 7.52 3.13 -16.11
C GLU A 3 5.99 3.13 -15.89
N LEU A 4 5.53 3.13 -14.62
CA LEU A 4 4.10 3.14 -14.29
C LEU A 4 3.54 4.55 -14.08
N LEU A 5 4.42 5.54 -13.86
CA LEU A 5 4.02 6.90 -13.55
C LEU A 5 3.63 7.62 -14.84
N VAL A 6 2.48 8.31 -14.79
CA VAL A 6 2.07 9.19 -15.90
C VAL A 6 2.72 10.57 -15.75
N LYS A 7 2.66 11.40 -16.80
CA LYS A 7 3.17 12.78 -16.74
C LYS A 7 2.55 13.55 -15.56
N GLY A 8 3.40 14.14 -14.72
CA GLY A 8 3.00 14.88 -13.51
C GLY A 8 2.54 14.00 -12.34
N GLU A 9 2.70 12.67 -12.44
CA GLU A 9 2.59 11.77 -11.29
C GLU A 9 3.96 11.62 -10.62
N GLU A 10 4.02 11.90 -9.32
CA GLU A 10 5.25 11.86 -8.53
C GLU A 10 5.09 10.91 -7.35
N ALA A 11 6.12 10.10 -7.10
CA ALA A 11 6.16 9.24 -5.92
C ALA A 11 6.39 10.09 -4.66
N VAL A 12 5.53 9.91 -3.66
CA VAL A 12 5.56 10.63 -2.38
C VAL A 12 6.24 9.77 -1.31
N ALA A 13 5.91 8.48 -1.25
CA ALA A 13 6.55 7.55 -0.34
C ALA A 13 6.46 6.12 -0.87
N ALA A 14 7.42 5.28 -0.50
CA ALA A 14 7.42 3.86 -0.81
C ALA A 14 7.61 3.03 0.46
N TYR A 15 6.81 1.98 0.59
CA TYR A 15 6.86 1.01 1.67
C TYR A 15 7.21 -0.35 1.09
N LYS A 16 8.17 -1.03 1.73
CA LYS A 16 8.52 -2.40 1.35
C LYS A 16 7.48 -3.37 1.93
N THR A 17 6.77 -4.09 1.08
CA THR A 17 5.88 -5.17 1.55
C THR A 17 6.70 -6.45 1.75
N ILE A 18 6.08 -7.52 2.23
CA ILE A 18 6.75 -8.82 2.32
C ILE A 18 7.18 -9.32 0.94
N ARG A 19 6.35 -9.09 -0.09
CA ARG A 19 6.56 -9.65 -1.43
C ARG A 19 7.10 -8.64 -2.43
N ASP A 20 6.84 -7.35 -2.26
CA ASP A 20 7.25 -6.31 -3.22
C ASP A 20 7.21 -4.88 -2.65
N SER A 21 6.17 -4.09 -2.93
CA SER A 21 6.11 -2.67 -2.51
C SER A 21 4.71 -2.09 -2.58
N ALA A 22 4.46 -1.08 -1.74
CA ALA A 22 3.33 -0.18 -1.82
C ALA A 22 3.84 1.25 -1.95
N VAL A 23 3.45 1.97 -3.00
CA VAL A 23 3.96 3.31 -3.33
C VAL A 23 2.82 4.30 -3.39
N PHE A 24 2.90 5.32 -2.54
CA PHE A 24 2.01 6.47 -2.59
C PHE A 24 2.55 7.45 -3.62
N THR A 25 1.69 7.89 -4.53
CA THR A 25 1.99 8.99 -5.44
C THR A 25 1.16 10.21 -5.08
N ASN A 26 1.33 11.32 -5.79
CA ASN A 26 0.40 12.44 -5.69
C ASN A 26 -1.00 12.14 -6.28
N LYS A 27 -1.24 10.97 -6.89
CA LYS A 27 -2.50 10.61 -7.56
C LYS A 27 -3.18 9.34 -7.03
N ARG A 28 -2.42 8.34 -6.61
CA ARG A 28 -2.94 7.00 -6.24
C ARG A 28 -1.97 6.23 -5.36
N LEU A 29 -2.48 5.20 -4.70
CA LEU A 29 -1.67 4.14 -4.12
C LEU A 29 -1.44 3.04 -5.16
N ILE A 30 -0.18 2.69 -5.42
CA ILE A 30 0.21 1.59 -6.29
C ILE A 30 0.70 0.45 -5.41
N VAL A 31 0.04 -0.71 -5.46
CA VAL A 31 0.45 -1.92 -4.74
C VAL A 31 0.96 -2.93 -5.75
N ARG A 32 2.21 -3.36 -5.59
CA ARG A 32 2.80 -4.47 -6.35
C ARG A 32 2.83 -5.70 -5.45
N ASP A 33 2.24 -6.79 -5.91
CA ASP A 33 2.22 -8.08 -5.22
C ASP A 33 2.76 -9.18 -6.15
N ALA A 34 3.95 -9.69 -5.84
CA ALA A 34 4.47 -10.88 -6.50
C ALA A 34 3.75 -12.13 -5.97
N GLN A 35 3.12 -12.87 -6.88
CA GLN A 35 2.37 -14.09 -6.61
C GLN A 35 3.07 -15.34 -7.14
N GLY A 36 2.72 -16.48 -6.51
CA GLY A 36 3.19 -17.81 -6.89
C GLY A 36 4.55 -18.18 -6.28
N LEU A 37 4.86 -19.47 -6.28
CA LEU A 37 6.07 -20.04 -5.66
C LEU A 37 7.37 -19.47 -6.24
N SER A 38 7.36 -19.09 -7.52
CA SER A 38 8.53 -18.53 -8.21
C SER A 38 8.62 -17.00 -8.14
N GLY A 39 7.57 -16.32 -7.63
CA GLY A 39 7.48 -14.85 -7.61
C GLY A 39 7.46 -14.18 -8.99
N LYS A 40 7.38 -14.95 -10.08
CA LYS A 40 7.44 -14.42 -11.46
C LYS A 40 6.13 -13.75 -11.90
N LYS A 41 4.99 -14.16 -11.34
CA LYS A 41 3.71 -13.51 -11.61
C LYS A 41 3.62 -12.29 -10.73
N VAL A 42 3.44 -11.12 -11.33
CA VAL A 42 3.35 -9.86 -10.60
C VAL A 42 1.99 -9.26 -10.88
N GLU A 43 1.23 -8.99 -9.82
CA GLU A 43 0.00 -8.22 -9.90
C GLU A 43 0.25 -6.79 -9.43
N ILE A 44 -0.35 -5.83 -10.14
CA ILE A 44 -0.24 -4.41 -9.82
C ILE A 44 -1.65 -3.86 -9.65
N TYR A 45 -1.94 -3.38 -8.45
CA TYR A 45 -3.17 -2.66 -8.15
C TYR A 45 -2.89 -1.16 -8.17
N SER A 46 -3.63 -0.43 -9.00
CA SER A 46 -3.64 1.03 -8.98
C SER A 46 -4.91 1.51 -8.31
N LEU A 47 -4.78 2.14 -7.15
CA LEU A 47 -5.90 2.57 -6.30
C LEU A 47 -5.95 4.10 -6.26
N PRO A 48 -6.75 4.75 -7.12
CA PRO A 48 -7.08 6.15 -6.96
C PRO A 48 -7.56 6.40 -5.53
N TYR A 49 -7.10 7.48 -4.89
CA TYR A 49 -7.47 7.75 -3.50
C TYR A 49 -8.97 7.87 -3.29
N THR A 50 -9.69 8.41 -4.28
CA THR A 50 -11.15 8.52 -4.29
C THR A 50 -11.90 7.18 -4.35
N SER A 51 -11.23 6.10 -4.71
CA SER A 51 -11.81 4.75 -4.75
C SER A 51 -11.72 3.98 -3.43
N ILE A 52 -10.91 4.46 -2.49
CA ILE A 52 -10.69 3.83 -1.19
C ILE A 52 -11.77 4.36 -0.24
N ASN A 53 -12.72 3.50 0.10
CA ASN A 53 -13.86 3.85 0.95
C ASN A 53 -13.55 3.72 2.44
N MET A 54 -12.64 2.83 2.80
CA MET A 54 -12.21 2.57 4.17
C MET A 54 -10.81 1.95 4.17
N TRP A 55 -10.06 2.17 5.23
CA TRP A 55 -8.84 1.42 5.52
C TRP A 55 -8.78 1.04 7.01
N SER A 56 -8.05 -0.02 7.31
CA SER A 56 -7.66 -0.40 8.67
C SER A 56 -6.19 -0.76 8.72
N THR A 57 -5.57 -0.62 9.89
CA THR A 57 -4.17 -0.97 10.11
C THR A 57 -3.99 -1.73 11.41
N GLU A 58 -3.15 -2.77 11.34
CA GLU A 58 -2.74 -3.56 12.49
C GLU A 58 -1.23 -3.45 12.70
N ASN A 59 -0.83 -3.14 13.93
CA ASN A 59 0.57 -3.09 14.31
C ASN A 59 1.14 -4.51 14.42
N ALA A 60 2.40 -4.67 14.01
CA ALA A 60 3.22 -5.78 14.47
C ALA A 60 3.27 -5.79 16.02
N GLY A 61 2.74 -6.83 16.65
CA GLY A 61 2.80 -6.98 18.11
C GLY A 61 4.24 -6.96 18.63
N LYS A 62 4.46 -6.48 19.86
CA LYS A 62 5.83 -6.31 20.43
C LYS A 62 6.55 -7.63 20.74
N LEU A 63 5.82 -8.73 20.94
CA LEU A 63 6.37 -10.01 21.43
C LEU A 63 6.70 -11.02 20.33
N LEU A 64 6.18 -10.84 19.12
CA LEU A 64 6.38 -11.75 18.00
C LEU A 64 6.78 -10.93 16.79
N ASP A 65 7.67 -11.48 15.96
CA ASP A 65 8.20 -10.94 14.71
C ASP A 65 7.13 -10.72 13.61
N LEU A 66 5.95 -10.22 13.99
CA LEU A 66 4.78 -10.09 13.15
C LEU A 66 4.99 -8.95 12.16
N ASN A 67 4.44 -9.11 10.98
CA ASN A 67 4.38 -8.05 9.98
C ASN A 67 3.21 -7.12 10.32
N ALA A 68 3.34 -5.84 9.96
CA ALA A 68 2.21 -4.93 10.06
C ALA A 68 1.29 -5.16 8.86
N GLU A 69 0.00 -4.99 9.08
CA GLU A 69 -1.00 -5.26 8.05
C GLU A 69 -1.83 -4.02 7.77
N VAL A 70 -2.15 -3.81 6.50
CA VAL A 70 -3.05 -2.77 6.03
C VAL A 70 -4.12 -3.43 5.20
N GLU A 71 -5.38 -3.12 5.49
CA GLU A 71 -6.53 -3.55 4.71
C GLU A 71 -7.24 -2.33 4.12
N LEU A 72 -7.65 -2.44 2.85
CA LEU A 72 -8.24 -1.37 2.04
C LEU A 72 -9.53 -1.86 1.41
N TRP A 73 -10.63 -1.15 1.64
CA TRP A 73 -11.92 -1.45 1.03
C TRP A 73 -12.23 -0.46 -0.07
N THR A 74 -12.64 -1.01 -1.21
CA THR A 74 -13.14 -0.27 -2.36
C THR A 74 -14.51 -0.84 -2.75
N ARG A 75 -15.25 -0.14 -3.60
CA ARG A 75 -16.49 -0.68 -4.20
C ARG A 75 -16.27 -1.94 -5.04
N ALA A 76 -15.04 -2.16 -5.53
CA ALA A 76 -14.69 -3.30 -6.37
C ALA A 76 -14.17 -4.51 -5.56
N GLY A 77 -13.86 -4.32 -4.27
CA GLY A 77 -13.35 -5.40 -3.44
C GLY A 77 -12.43 -4.93 -2.31
N HIS A 78 -11.84 -5.92 -1.65
CA HIS A 78 -10.97 -5.79 -0.48
C HIS A 78 -9.52 -6.14 -0.85
N ILE A 79 -8.58 -5.27 -0.48
CA ILE A 79 -7.15 -5.42 -0.78
C ILE A 79 -6.37 -5.42 0.53
N LYS A 80 -5.53 -6.45 0.70
CA LYS A 80 -4.70 -6.66 1.87
C LYS A 80 -3.23 -6.48 1.54
N VAL A 81 -2.55 -5.60 2.27
CA VAL A 81 -1.14 -5.26 2.08
C VAL A 81 -0.37 -5.60 3.34
N ASN A 82 0.55 -6.55 3.23
CA ASN A 82 1.42 -6.95 4.33
C ASN A 82 2.73 -6.15 4.29
N LEU A 83 2.94 -5.27 5.26
CA LEU A 83 4.13 -4.45 5.40
C LEU A 83 5.21 -5.24 6.14
N ARG A 84 6.46 -5.16 5.67
CA ARG A 84 7.58 -5.83 6.33
C ARG A 84 7.75 -5.33 7.77
N LYS A 85 8.18 -6.21 8.68
CA LYS A 85 8.57 -5.82 10.05
C LYS A 85 9.48 -4.59 10.08
N GLY A 86 9.25 -3.75 11.08
CA GLY A 86 10.01 -2.51 11.32
C GLY A 86 9.47 -1.30 10.57
N ILE A 87 8.44 -1.48 9.72
CA ILE A 87 7.71 -0.37 9.14
C ILE A 87 6.80 0.25 10.20
N ASP A 88 6.94 1.56 10.38
CA ASP A 88 6.03 2.37 11.19
C ASP A 88 4.69 2.54 10.46
N VAL A 89 3.73 1.68 10.79
CA VAL A 89 2.39 1.71 10.19
C VAL A 89 1.61 2.99 10.55
N ARG A 90 1.97 3.71 11.62
CA ARG A 90 1.36 5.03 11.90
C ARG A 90 1.78 6.10 10.92
N LYS A 91 2.97 5.98 10.30
CA LYS A 91 3.33 6.82 9.14
C LYS A 91 2.48 6.49 7.92
N PHE A 92 2.20 5.19 7.71
CA PHE A 92 1.30 4.75 6.65
C PHE A 92 -0.11 5.35 6.85
N ASP A 93 -0.68 5.22 8.06
CA ASP A 93 -1.98 5.79 8.44
C ASP A 93 -2.07 7.28 8.12
N ARG A 94 -1.09 8.06 8.59
CA ARG A 94 -1.07 9.51 8.34
C ARG A 94 -0.97 9.82 6.85
N LEU A 95 -0.21 9.03 6.08
CA LEU A 95 -0.04 9.28 4.66
C LEU A 95 -1.30 8.96 3.87
N ILE A 96 -1.95 7.82 4.14
CA ILE A 96 -3.20 7.45 3.47
C ILE A 96 -4.35 8.39 3.87
N ALA A 97 -4.42 8.80 5.14
CA ALA A 97 -5.37 9.80 5.59
C ALA A 97 -5.17 11.13 4.86
N ASN A 98 -3.93 11.62 4.76
CA ASN A 98 -3.61 12.83 3.98
C ASN A 98 -3.91 12.69 2.49
N ALA A 99 -3.90 11.48 1.93
CA ALA A 99 -4.19 11.28 0.52
C ALA A 99 -5.70 11.23 0.24
N ILE A 100 -6.48 10.62 1.14
CA ILE A 100 -7.92 10.39 0.97
C ILE A 100 -8.75 11.57 1.49
N LEU A 101 -8.39 12.16 2.63
CA LEU A 101 -9.19 13.18 3.31
C LEU A 101 -8.85 14.62 2.88
N LYS A 102 -8.04 14.80 1.83
CA LYS A 102 -7.75 16.12 1.28
C LYS A 102 -9.06 16.72 0.74
N ASN A 103 -9.51 17.79 1.39
CA ASN A 103 -10.52 18.72 0.88
C ASN A 103 -9.96 19.51 -0.30
#